data_AF-A0A947EM89-F1
#
_entry.id   AF-A0A947EM89-F1
#
_cell.length_a   1.000
_cell.length_b   1.000
_cell.length_c   1.000
_cell.angle_alpha   90.00
_cell.angle_beta   90.00
_cell.angle_gamma   90.00
#
_symmetry.space_group_name_H-M   'P 1'
#
loop_
_entity.id
_entity.type
_entity.pdbx_description
1 polymer ?
#
loop_
_entity_poly.entity_id
_entity_poly.type
_entity_poly.pdbx_seq_one_letter_code
_entity_poly.pdbx_strand_id
1 'polypeptide(L)'
;RSITFKWEPLWETEMSYFFFRNNDTDEMLKLATNGNSLTLYKENPIFSEGMNYEWVVSGDAFPSLENIPFFKFNGIDRDTYESMEKAFAGLISDLKSLGISEKDIDSKLCDTYGLCR
;
A
#
# COMPACT_ATOMS: atom_id res chain seq x y z
N ARG A 1 -5.73 -10.08 7.81
CA ARG A 1 -5.33 -9.75 6.40
C ARG A 1 -4.00 -9.00 6.47
N SER A 2 -3.22 -8.85 5.39
CA SER A 2 -1.92 -8.15 5.44
C SER A 2 -1.73 -7.19 4.27
N ILE A 3 -0.86 -6.21 4.45
CA ILE A 3 -0.42 -5.27 3.41
C ILE A 3 1.05 -5.58 3.11
N THR A 4 1.35 -5.80 1.83
CA THR A 4 2.71 -6.09 1.36
C THR A 4 3.26 -4.91 0.58
N PHE A 5 4.35 -4.35 1.08
CA PHE A 5 5.14 -3.33 0.42
C PHE A 5 6.26 -4.01 -0.38
N LYS A 6 6.47 -3.58 -1.60
CA LYS A 6 7.53 -4.09 -2.49
C LYS A 6 8.23 -2.93 -3.15
N TRP A 7 9.53 -3.02 -3.29
CA TRP A 7 10.35 -2.01 -3.95
C TRP A 7 11.41 -2.69 -4.82
N GLU A 8 11.98 -1.92 -5.74
CA GLU A 8 13.13 -2.38 -6.51
C GLU A 8 14.37 -2.48 -5.60
N PRO A 9 15.20 -3.52 -5.74
CA PRO A 9 16.42 -3.64 -4.95
C PRO A 9 17.32 -2.41 -5.10
N LEU A 10 17.85 -1.92 -3.99
CA LEU A 10 18.86 -0.86 -3.99
C LEU A 10 20.22 -1.51 -4.23
N TRP A 11 20.72 -1.44 -5.48
CA TRP A 11 21.83 -2.27 -5.98
C TRP A 11 23.18 -2.07 -5.26
N GLU A 12 23.31 -1.03 -4.44
CA GLU A 12 24.56 -0.66 -3.75
C GLU A 12 24.50 -0.87 -2.23
N THR A 13 23.40 -1.44 -1.68
CA THR A 13 23.22 -1.56 -0.22
C THR A 13 22.86 -2.98 0.21
N GLU A 14 23.57 -3.51 1.21
CA GLU A 14 23.24 -4.80 1.83
C GLU A 14 21.94 -4.76 2.67
N MET A 15 21.57 -3.56 3.12
CA MET A 15 20.40 -3.30 3.95
C MET A 15 19.55 -2.20 3.34
N SER A 16 18.25 -2.43 3.33
CA SER A 16 17.20 -1.46 3.05
C SER A 16 16.56 -0.99 4.37
N TYR A 17 16.34 0.31 4.48
CA TYR A 17 15.69 0.94 5.61
C TYR A 17 14.32 1.43 5.17
N PHE A 18 13.28 0.77 5.67
CA PHE A 18 11.89 1.06 5.41
C PHE A 18 11.36 2.05 6.45
N PHE A 19 10.79 3.14 5.95
CA PHE A 19 10.14 4.17 6.75
C PHE A 19 8.66 4.18 6.37
N PHE A 20 7.80 4.11 7.37
CA PHE A 20 6.36 4.17 7.21
C PHE A 20 5.80 5.16 8.22
N ARG A 21 4.96 6.08 7.75
CA ARG A 21 4.40 7.16 8.55
C ARG A 21 2.89 7.19 8.39
N ASN A 22 2.20 7.34 9.51
CA ASN A 22 0.82 7.80 9.54
C ASN A 22 0.85 9.33 9.53
N ASN A 23 0.34 9.95 8.46
CA ASN A 23 0.40 11.39 8.27
C ASN A 23 -0.57 12.16 9.17
N ASP A 24 -1.58 11.48 9.70
CA ASP A 24 -2.60 12.08 10.56
C ASP A 24 -2.19 12.05 12.05
N THR A 25 -1.43 11.03 12.48
CA THR A 25 -0.94 10.90 13.88
C THR A 25 0.53 11.26 14.07
N ASP A 26 1.28 11.42 12.98
CA ASP A 26 2.74 11.58 12.95
C ASP A 26 3.53 10.38 13.51
N GLU A 27 2.88 9.23 13.69
CA GLU A 27 3.53 8.00 14.12
C GLU A 27 4.39 7.42 13.00
N MET A 28 5.62 7.02 13.33
CA MET A 28 6.58 6.48 12.37
C MET A 28 7.12 5.12 12.80
N LEU A 29 7.01 4.15 11.90
CA LEU A 29 7.66 2.85 11.97
C LEU A 29 8.92 2.85 11.09
N LYS A 30 10.03 2.42 11.67
CA LYS A 30 11.32 2.26 10.98
C LYS A 30 11.79 0.82 11.11
N LEU A 31 12.10 0.19 9.98
CA LEU A 31 12.52 -1.21 9.93
C LEU A 31 13.73 -1.36 9.01
N ALA A 32 14.70 -2.15 9.43
CA ALA A 32 15.82 -2.55 8.58
C ALA A 32 15.58 -3.97 8.05
N THR A 33 15.83 -4.19 6.76
CA THR A 33 15.67 -5.48 6.10
C THR A 33 16.69 -5.64 4.98
N ASN A 34 17.13 -6.87 4.71
CA ASN A 34 17.99 -7.18 3.56
C ASN A 34 17.18 -7.64 2.33
N GLY A 35 15.84 -7.65 2.44
CA GLY A 35 14.94 -7.97 1.34
C GLY A 35 14.43 -6.74 0.60
N ASN A 36 13.64 -6.99 -0.45
CA ASN A 36 12.97 -5.97 -1.25
C ASN A 36 11.44 -5.96 -1.06
N SER A 37 10.96 -6.64 -0.01
CA SER A 37 9.56 -6.67 0.36
C SER A 37 9.38 -6.75 1.87
N LEU A 38 8.28 -6.18 2.35
CA LEU A 38 7.88 -6.21 3.75
C LEU A 38 6.38 -6.44 3.81
N THR A 39 5.94 -7.35 4.69
CA THR A 39 4.51 -7.58 4.93
C THR A 39 4.16 -7.19 6.35
N LEU A 40 3.19 -6.31 6.52
CA LEU A 40 2.62 -5.94 7.81
C LEU A 40 1.19 -6.49 7.90
N TYR A 41 0.87 -7.10 9.04
CA TYR A 41 -0.50 -7.50 9.35
C TYR A 41 -1.39 -6.26 9.52
N LYS A 42 -2.65 -6.31 9.05
CA LYS A 42 -3.59 -5.18 9.18
C LYS A 42 -3.88 -4.84 10.64
N GLU A 43 -3.67 -5.80 11.55
CA GLU A 43 -3.79 -5.68 13.00
C GLU A 43 -2.59 -4.95 13.64
N ASN A 44 -1.57 -4.54 12.86
CA ASN A 44 -0.48 -3.72 13.37
C ASN A 44 -1.05 -2.37 13.86
N PRO A 45 -0.72 -1.91 15.09
CA PRO A 45 -1.26 -0.67 15.65
C PRO A 45 -1.01 0.59 14.82
N ILE A 46 -0.03 0.56 13.92
CA ILE A 46 0.22 1.70 13.02
C ILE A 46 -0.91 1.93 12.01
N PHE A 47 -1.74 0.91 11.77
CA PHE A 47 -2.90 1.02 10.90
C PHE A 47 -4.14 1.38 11.71
N SER A 48 -4.81 2.42 11.24
CA SER A 48 -6.14 2.89 11.60
C SER A 48 -6.95 3.19 10.34
N GLU A 49 -8.24 2.91 10.38
CA GLU A 49 -9.16 3.22 9.28
C GLU A 49 -9.32 4.74 9.10
N GLY A 50 -9.51 5.18 7.86
CA GLY A 50 -9.68 6.57 7.47
C GLY A 50 -8.40 7.40 7.41
N MET A 51 -7.23 6.81 7.70
CA MET A 51 -5.97 7.54 7.79
C MET A 51 -5.15 7.49 6.50
N ASN A 52 -4.27 8.47 6.36
CA ASN A 52 -3.35 8.67 5.26
C ASN A 52 -1.96 8.18 5.67
N TYR A 53 -1.37 7.39 4.79
CA TYR A 53 -0.07 6.81 5.01
C TYR A 53 0.90 7.21 3.93
N GLU A 54 2.15 7.28 4.32
CA GLU A 54 3.25 7.42 3.40
C GLU A 54 4.40 6.49 3.78
N TRP A 55 5.09 5.96 2.78
CA TRP A 55 6.23 5.09 3.01
C TRP A 55 7.32 5.27 1.98
N VAL A 56 8.53 4.92 2.37
CA VAL A 56 9.70 4.99 1.50
C VAL A 56 10.78 4.00 1.97
N VAL A 57 11.70 3.69 1.07
CA VAL A 57 12.87 2.87 1.37
C VAL A 57 14.14 3.63 1.01
N SER A 58 15.12 3.55 1.90
CA SER A 58 16.44 4.16 1.76
C SER A 58 17.53 3.11 1.91
N GLY A 59 18.68 3.36 1.27
CA GLY A 59 19.92 2.60 1.52
C GLY A 59 20.68 3.10 2.75
N ASP A 60 20.31 4.27 3.27
CA ASP A 60 20.85 4.89 4.49
C ASP A 60 19.87 4.70 5.66
N ALA A 61 20.40 4.43 6.85
CA ALA A 61 19.67 4.31 8.10
C ALA A 61 19.16 5.67 8.63
N PHE A 62 19.86 6.75 8.27
CA PHE A 62 19.56 8.12 8.72
C PHE A 62 19.45 9.10 7.53
N PRO A 63 18.59 8.81 6.55
CA PRO A 63 18.45 9.68 5.40
C PRO A 63 17.79 11.00 5.79
N SER A 64 18.09 12.06 5.05
CA SER A 64 17.26 13.27 5.10
C SER A 64 15.92 12.97 4.45
N LEU A 65 14.86 12.86 5.26
CA LEU A 65 13.50 12.56 4.79
C LEU A 65 12.84 13.75 4.07
N GLU A 66 13.42 14.95 4.13
CA GLU A 66 12.86 16.16 3.50
C GLU A 66 12.86 16.12 1.97
N ASN A 67 13.79 15.35 1.37
CA ASN A 67 14.03 15.37 -0.07
C ASN A 67 13.76 14.01 -0.76
N ILE A 68 13.09 13.08 -0.08
CA ILE A 68 12.83 11.75 -0.63
C ILE A 68 11.35 11.63 -1.02
N PRO A 69 11.03 11.20 -2.26
CA PRO A 69 9.65 11.01 -2.67
C PRO A 69 9.05 9.81 -1.92
N PHE A 70 7.99 10.06 -1.16
CA PHE A 70 7.22 9.01 -0.50
C PHE A 70 6.10 8.49 -1.40
N PHE A 71 5.87 7.19 -1.34
CA PHE A 71 4.64 6.58 -1.84
C PHE A 71 3.52 6.83 -0.84
N LYS A 72 2.31 7.14 -1.32
CA LYS A 72 1.18 7.51 -0.48
C LYS A 72 -0.03 6.64 -0.77
N PHE A 73 -0.80 6.32 0.26
CA PHE A 73 -2.10 5.66 0.14
C PHE A 73 -3.01 6.04 1.30
N ASN A 74 -4.31 5.89 1.10
CA ASN A 74 -5.31 6.07 2.15
C ASN A 74 -5.84 4.69 2.58
N GLY A 75 -5.85 4.44 3.89
CA GLY A 75 -6.50 3.26 4.45
C GLY A 75 -8.00 3.54 4.60
N ILE A 76 -8.81 3.05 3.67
CA ILE A 76 -10.27 3.17 3.76
C ILE A 76 -10.89 2.04 4.56
N ASP A 77 -12.00 2.32 5.23
CA ASP A 77 -12.84 1.30 5.85
C ASP A 77 -13.60 0.48 4.81
N ARG A 78 -14.24 -0.59 5.28
CA ARG A 78 -14.98 -1.53 4.44
C ARG A 78 -16.18 -0.88 3.76
N ASP A 79 -16.92 -0.03 4.46
CA ASP A 79 -18.15 0.58 3.93
C ASP A 79 -17.82 1.56 2.80
N THR A 80 -16.73 2.30 2.96
CA THR A 80 -16.14 3.19 1.96
C THR A 80 -15.67 2.39 0.75
N TYR A 81 -14.97 1.27 0.96
CA TYR A 81 -14.57 0.36 -0.13
C TYR A 81 -15.79 -0.13 -0.91
N GLU A 82 -16.81 -0.67 -0.24
CA GLU A 82 -18.02 -1.19 -0.89
C GLU A 82 -18.81 -0.07 -1.60
N SER A 83 -18.80 1.16 -1.08
CA SER A 83 -19.38 2.32 -1.74
C SER A 83 -18.61 2.71 -3.01
N MET A 84 -17.28 2.70 -2.98
CA MET A 84 -16.45 2.97 -4.15
C MET A 84 -16.58 1.86 -5.19
N GLU A 85 -16.62 0.60 -4.76
CA GLU A 85 -16.79 -0.57 -5.64
C GLU A 85 -18.11 -0.52 -6.40
N LYS A 86 -19.20 -0.02 -5.79
CA LYS A 86 -20.49 0.20 -6.46
C LYS A 86 -20.39 1.15 -7.65
N ALA A 87 -19.49 2.13 -7.63
CA ALA A 87 -19.26 3.01 -8.77
C ALA A 87 -18.72 2.24 -9.99
N PHE A 88 -18.08 1.08 -9.77
CA PHE A 88 -17.57 0.19 -10.79
C PHE A 88 -18.47 -1.01 -11.08
N ALA A 89 -19.68 -1.07 -10.50
CA ALA A 89 -20.56 -2.25 -10.60
C ALA A 89 -20.86 -2.66 -12.06
N GLY A 90 -21.04 -1.69 -12.96
CA GLY A 90 -21.22 -1.94 -14.39
C GLY A 90 -19.98 -2.60 -15.02
N LEU A 91 -18.80 -2.00 -14.82
CA LEU A 91 -17.52 -2.55 -15.28
C LEU A 91 -17.27 -3.97 -14.74
N ILE A 92 -17.49 -4.18 -13.44
CA ILE A 92 -17.32 -5.49 -12.79
C ILE A 92 -18.27 -6.52 -13.43
N SER A 93 -19.53 -6.15 -13.67
CA SER A 93 -20.51 -7.01 -14.34
C SER A 93 -20.07 -7.39 -15.75
N ASP A 94 -19.60 -6.42 -16.53
CA ASP A 94 -19.15 -6.64 -17.90
C ASP A 94 -17.93 -7.57 -17.92
N LEU A 95 -16.93 -7.34 -17.06
CA LEU A 95 -15.74 -8.18 -16.96
C LEU A 95 -16.09 -9.61 -16.54
N LYS A 96 -17.03 -9.79 -15.59
CA LYS A 96 -17.55 -11.11 -15.21
C LYS A 96 -18.24 -11.82 -16.37
N SER A 97 -19.01 -11.09 -17.19
CA SER A 97 -19.67 -11.64 -18.38
C SER A 97 -18.68 -12.12 -19.45
N LEU A 98 -17.49 -11.54 -19.48
CA LEU A 98 -16.36 -11.96 -20.32
C LEU A 98 -15.57 -13.15 -19.74
N GLY A 99 -15.99 -13.68 -18.59
CA GLY A 99 -15.35 -14.82 -17.93
C GLY A 99 -14.09 -14.46 -17.13
N ILE A 100 -13.86 -13.18 -16.85
CA ILE A 100 -12.72 -12.73 -16.03
C ILE A 100 -12.98 -13.07 -14.57
N SER A 101 -11.97 -13.61 -13.88
CA SER A 101 -12.10 -14.01 -12.48
C SER A 101 -12.19 -12.81 -11.54
N GLU A 102 -12.84 -12.97 -10.38
CA GLU A 102 -12.93 -11.90 -9.38
C GLU A 102 -11.55 -11.41 -8.93
N LYS A 103 -10.57 -12.31 -8.84
CA LYS A 103 -9.18 -11.96 -8.49
C LYS A 103 -8.53 -11.05 -9.54
N ASP A 104 -8.75 -11.32 -10.82
CA ASP A 104 -8.19 -10.49 -11.90
C ASP A 104 -8.90 -9.14 -12.01
N ILE A 105 -10.21 -9.11 -11.70
CA ILE A 105 -10.98 -7.86 -11.58
C ILE A 105 -10.42 -7.02 -10.44
N ASP A 106 -10.23 -7.59 -9.25
CA ASP A 106 -9.64 -6.91 -8.09
C ASP A 106 -8.24 -6.35 -8.42
N SER A 107 -7.39 -7.14 -9.09
CA SER A 107 -6.08 -6.66 -9.55
C SER A 107 -6.24 -5.48 -10.51
N LYS A 108 -7.16 -5.57 -11.48
CA LYS A 108 -7.35 -4.51 -12.46
C LYS A 108 -7.88 -3.22 -11.83
N LEU A 109 -8.77 -3.34 -10.85
CA LEU A 109 -9.28 -2.21 -10.06
C LEU A 109 -8.17 -1.54 -9.26
N CYS A 110 -7.30 -2.32 -8.61
CA CYS A 110 -6.16 -1.80 -7.88
C CYS A 110 -5.15 -1.12 -8.82
N ASP A 111 -4.74 -1.79 -9.89
CA ASP A 111 -3.71 -1.29 -10.81
C ASP A 111 -4.15 -0.06 -11.61
N THR A 112 -5.44 0.04 -11.96
CA THR A 112 -5.97 1.09 -12.84
C THR A 112 -6.60 2.24 -12.07
N TYR A 113 -7.29 1.94 -10.97
CA TYR A 113 -8.10 2.92 -10.22
C TYR A 113 -7.63 3.11 -8.77
N GLY A 114 -6.61 2.38 -8.32
CA GLY A 114 -6.08 2.47 -6.96
C GLY A 114 -6.99 1.89 -5.88
N LEU A 115 -8.03 1.14 -6.25
CA LEU A 115 -8.95 0.50 -5.29
C LEU A 115 -8.49 -0.93 -5.01
N CYS A 116 -7.82 -1.14 -3.87
CA CYS A 116 -7.15 -2.38 -3.51
C CYS A 116 -7.76 -3.02 -2.24
N ARG A 117 -7.77 -4.36 -2.15
CA ARG A 117 -8.51 -5.15 -1.13
C ARG A 117 -7.62 -5.78 -0.04
#